data_AF-A0A3A3GII3-F1
#
_entry.id   AF-A0A3A3GII3-F1
#
_cell.length_a   1.000
_cell.length_b   1.000
_cell.length_c   1.000
_cell.angle_alpha   90.00
_cell.angle_beta   90.00
_cell.angle_gamma   90.00
#
_symmetry.space_group_name_H-M   'P 1'
#
loop_
_entity.id
_entity.type
_entity.pdbx_description
1 polymer ?
#
loop_
_entity_poly.entity_id
_entity_poly.type
_entity_poly.pdbx_seq_one_letter_code
_entity_poly.pdbx_strand_id
1 'polypeptide(L)' 'MSLVTWEYRIEHDAAALNELGQSGWELVAVTVVDGIEQMYLKRPGPTFRELITLDQREEVARMAETRSRKGEES' A
#
# COMPACT_ATOMS: atom_id res chain seq x y z
N MET A 1 13.01 -3.20 -21.05
CA MET A 1 11.67 -3.61 -20.59
C MET A 1 11.54 -3.19 -19.14
N SER A 2 10.50 -2.44 -18.79
CA SER A 2 10.19 -2.13 -17.39
C SER A 2 9.76 -3.43 -16.70
N LEU A 3 10.37 -3.78 -15.57
CA LEU A 3 9.86 -4.88 -14.73
C LEU A 3 8.61 -4.36 -14.03
N VAL A 4 7.45 -4.93 -14.37
CA VAL A 4 6.19 -4.61 -13.70
C VAL A 4 6.20 -5.32 -12.34
N THR A 5 6.11 -4.56 -11.26
CA THR A 5 5.93 -5.07 -9.91
C THR A 5 4.44 -5.19 -9.59
N TRP A 6 4.08 -6.07 -8.66
CA TRP A 6 2.71 -6.27 -8.21
C TRP A 6 2.64 -6.16 -6.69
N GLU A 7 1.58 -5.52 -6.22
CA GLU A 7 1.20 -5.51 -4.80
C GLU A 7 0.03 -6.48 -4.59
N TYR A 8 0.00 -7.11 -3.41
CA TYR A 8 -1.02 -8.09 -3.05
C TYR A 8 -1.66 -7.71 -1.71
N ARG A 9 -2.96 -7.98 -1.59
CA ARG A 9 -3.74 -7.73 -0.38
C ARG A 9 -4.70 -8.90 -0.15
N ILE A 10 -4.95 -9.21 1.11
CA ILE A 10 -6.00 -10.14 1.54
C ILE A 10 -7.03 -9.32 2.30
N GLU A 11 -8.30 -9.45 1.95
CA GLU A 11 -9.42 -8.79 2.60
C GLU A 11 -10.44 -9.83 3.06
N HIS A 12 -11.15 -9.53 4.15
CA HIS A 12 -12.14 -10.44 4.74
C HIS A 12 -13.53 -9.80 4.80
N ASP A 13 -13.61 -8.50 4.54
CA ASP A 13 -14.86 -7.74 4.47
C ASP A 13 -15.20 -7.37 3.03
N ALA A 14 -16.32 -7.89 2.53
CA ALA A 14 -16.81 -7.60 1.19
C ALA A 14 -17.23 -6.13 1.01
N ALA A 15 -17.57 -5.42 2.09
CA ALA A 15 -17.95 -4.00 2.02
C ALA A 15 -16.79 -3.12 1.51
N ALA A 16 -15.55 -3.52 1.75
CA ALA A 16 -14.36 -2.80 1.31
C ALA A 16 -14.10 -2.91 -0.21
N LEU A 17 -14.73 -3.87 -0.92
CA LEU A 17 -14.40 -4.17 -2.32
C LEU A 17 -14.62 -2.98 -3.27
N ASN A 18 -15.67 -2.19 -3.05
CA ASN A 18 -15.94 -1.04 -3.91
C ASN A 18 -14.84 0.02 -3.79
N GLU A 19 -14.43 0.36 -2.58
CA GLU A 19 -13.36 1.34 -2.34
C GLU A 19 -12.02 0.83 -2.86
N LEU A 20 -11.74 -0.47 -2.68
CA LEU A 20 -10.54 -1.11 -3.19
C LEU A 20 -10.49 -1.08 -4.71
N GLY A 21 -11.60 -1.38 -5.38
CA GLY A 21 -11.74 -1.28 -6.84
C GLY A 21 -11.45 0.13 -7.36
N GLN A 22 -12.01 1.16 -6.71
CA GLN A 22 -11.73 2.57 -7.04
C GLN A 22 -10.26 2.95 -6.80
N SER A 23 -9.58 2.26 -5.88
CA SER A 23 -8.16 2.46 -5.56
C SER A 23 -7.22 1.63 -6.45
N GLY A 24 -7.75 0.98 -7.49
CA GLY A 24 -7.00 0.20 -8.47
C GLY A 24 -6.72 -1.25 -8.06
N TRP A 25 -7.34 -1.76 -6.99
CA TRP A 25 -7.24 -3.17 -6.63
C TRP A 25 -8.20 -4.03 -7.45
N GLU A 26 -7.68 -5.14 -7.95
CA GLU A 26 -8.42 -6.15 -8.69
C GLU A 26 -8.60 -7.40 -7.83
N LEU A 27 -9.84 -7.86 -7.65
CA LEU A 27 -10.12 -9.14 -7.01
C LEU A 27 -9.70 -10.30 -7.93
N VAL A 28 -8.85 -11.20 -7.44
CA VAL A 28 -8.30 -12.32 -8.23
C VAL A 28 -8.78 -13.69 -7.76
N ALA A 29 -9.09 -13.84 -6.48
CA ALA A 29 -9.62 -15.09 -5.94
C ALA A 29 -10.44 -14.82 -4.68
N VAL A 30 -11.41 -15.70 -4.43
CA VAL A 30 -12.14 -15.79 -3.16
C VAL A 30 -12.05 -17.24 -2.69
N THR A 31 -11.67 -17.44 -1.44
CA THR A 31 -11.56 -18.76 -0.81
C THR A 31 -12.25 -18.75 0.55
N VAL A 32 -12.59 -19.92 1.07
CA VAL A 32 -13.09 -20.07 2.44
C VAL A 32 -12.06 -20.84 3.23
N VAL A 33 -11.51 -20.23 4.28
CA VAL A 33 -10.53 -20.83 5.19
C VAL A 33 -11.14 -20.78 6.59
N ASP A 34 -11.31 -21.96 7.23
CA ASP A 34 -11.93 -22.09 8.56
C ASP A 34 -13.32 -21.42 8.66
N GLY A 35 -14.09 -21.44 7.57
CA GLY A 35 -15.41 -20.83 7.49
C GLY A 35 -15.41 -19.31 7.27
N ILE A 36 -14.25 -18.68 7.10
CA ILE A 36 -14.10 -17.24 6.84
C ILE A 36 -13.76 -17.03 5.37
N GLU A 37 -14.50 -16.13 4.71
CA GLU A 37 -14.19 -15.71 3.35
C GLU A 37 -12.90 -14.88 3.32
N GLN A 38 -11.97 -15.28 2.46
CA GLN A 38 -10.74 -14.57 2.16
C GLN A 38 -10.72 -14.16 0.70
N MET A 39 -10.63 -12.86 0.47
CA MET A 39 -10.57 -12.23 -0.84
C MET A 39 -9.12 -11.83 -1.12
N TYR A 40 -8.54 -12.38 -2.18
CA TYR A 40 -7.21 -12.03 -2.63
C TYR A 40 -7.31 -10.98 -3.72
N LEU A 41 -6.60 -9.87 -3.55
CA LEU A 41 -6.54 -8.78 -4.50
C LEU A 41 -5.11 -8.51 -4.95
N LYS A 42 -4.96 -7.97 -6.15
CA LYS A 42 -3.69 -7.46 -6.66
C LYS A 42 -3.86 -6.07 -7.25
N ARG A 43 -2.76 -5.33 -7.38
CA ARG A 43 -2.69 -4.15 -8.25
C ARG A 43 -1.27 -3.96 -8.78
N PRO A 44 -1.09 -3.21 -9.89
CA PRO A 44 0.24 -2.80 -10.31
C PRO A 44 0.95 -2.06 -9.17
N GLY A 45 2.17 -2.47 -8.88
CA GLY A 45 3.03 -1.76 -7.94
C GLY A 45 3.51 -0.43 -8.52
N PRO A 46 4.03 0.47 -7.67
CA PRO A 46 4.61 1.72 -8.13
C PRO A 46 5.78 1.46 -9.09
N THR A 47 5.87 2.29 -10.12
CA THR A 47 7.02 2.32 -11.01
C THR A 47 8.29 2.67 -10.25
N PHE A 48 9.46 2.36 -10.82
CA PHE A 48 10.75 2.71 -10.23
C PHE A 48 10.88 4.22 -9.92
N ARG A 49 10.34 5.08 -10.80
CA ARG A 49 10.35 6.54 -10.59
C ARG A 49 9.48 6.95 -9.40
N GLU A 50 8.32 6.31 -9.25
CA GLU A 50 7.41 6.55 -8.12
C GLU A 50 8.03 6.04 -6.81
N LEU A 51 8.70 4.89 -6.84
CA LEU A 51 9.45 4.38 -5.69
C LEU A 51 10.51 5.37 -5.21
N ILE A 52 11.35 5.90 -6.11
CA ILE A 52 12.34 6.95 -5.75
C ILE A 52 11.64 8.15 -5.09
N THR A 53 10.51 8.56 -5.64
CA THR A 53 9.77 9.71 -5.11
C THR A 53 9.20 9.43 -3.72
N LEU A 54 8.69 8.22 -3.49
CA LEU A 54 8.20 7.79 -2.18
C LEU A 54 9.33 7.74 -1.15
N ASP A 55 10.47 7.15 -1.50
CA ASP A 55 11.65 7.05 -0.63
C ASP A 55 12.16 8.44 -0.22
N GLN A 56 12.26 9.36 -1.16
CA GLN A 56 12.69 10.74 -0.90
C GLN A 56 11.71 11.48 0.02
N ARG A 57 10.39 11.29 -0.18
CA ARG A 57 9.37 11.90 0.68
C ARG A 57 9.45 11.37 2.11
N GLU A 58 9.68 10.07 2.27
CA GLU A 58 9.84 9.44 3.58
C GLU A 58 11.09 9.97 4.29
N GLU A 59 12.21 10.14 3.57
CA GLU A 59 13.42 10.76 4.11
C GLU A 59 13.17 12.18 4.61
N VAL A 60 12.51 13.01 3.81
CA VAL A 60 12.15 14.38 4.21
C VAL A 60 11.24 14.39 5.43
N ALA A 61 10.25 13.49 5.51
CA ALA A 61 9.37 13.37 6.67
C ALA A 61 10.16 13.03 7.95
N ARG A 62 11.05 12.03 7.90
CA ARG A 62 11.94 11.66 9.02
C ARG A 62 12.83 12.83 9.46
N MET A 63 13.36 13.61 8.51
CA MET A 63 14.16 14.80 8.82
C MET A 63 13.34 15.89 9.52
N ALA A 64 12.09 16.09 9.10
CA ALA A 64 11.18 17.06 9.71
C ALA A 64 10.83 16.67 11.16
N GLU A 65 10.50 15.40 11.40
CA GLU A 65 10.24 14.86 12.74
C GLU A 65 11.44 15.05 13.68
N THR A 66 12.64 14.74 13.18
CA THR A 66 13.89 14.91 13.95
C THR A 66 14.13 16.36 14.34
N ARG A 67 13.83 17.31 13.44
CA ARG A 67 13.96 18.75 13.70
C ARG A 67 12.93 19.25 14.71
N SER A 68 11.69 18.78 14.63
CA SER A 68 10.63 19.14 15.58
C SER A 68 11.02 18.77 17.00
N ARG A 69 11.48 17.53 17.21
CA ARG A 69 11.92 17.03 18.51
C ARG A 69 13.10 17.83 19.10
N LYS A 70 14.05 18.25 18.25
CA LYS A 70 15.21 19.04 18.69
C LYS A 70 14.86 20.49 19.05
N GLY A 71 13.75 21.01 18.53
CA GLY A 71 13.22 22.34 18.87
C GLY A 71 12.43 22.39 20.17
N GLU A 72 11.96 21.26 20.68
CA GLU A 72 11.22 21.16 21.97
C GLU A 72 12.15 20.97 23.18
N GLU A 73 13.41 20.55 22.96
CA GLU A 73 14.44 20.37 24.00
C GLU A 73 15.35 21.60 24.23
N SER A 74 15.12 22.73 23.53
CA SER A 74 15.86 24.00 23.70
C SER A 74 14.96 25.11 24.23
#